data_AF-J3JDX4-F1
#
_entry.id   AF-J3JDX4-F1
#
_cell.length_a   1.000
_cell.length_b   1.000
_cell.length_c   1.000
_cell.angle_alpha   90.00
_cell.angle_beta   90.00
_cell.angle_gamma   90.00
#
_symmetry.space_group_name_H-M   'P 1'
#
loop_
_entity.id
_entity.type
_entity.pdbx_description
1 polymer ?
#
loop_
_entity_poly.entity_id
_entity_poly.type
_entity_poly.pdbx_seq_one_letter_code
_entity_poly.pdbx_strand_id
1 'polypeptide(L)' 'MTENTPNPEKADQYRFVDGTTEVVFAVEEGRVLTFREYPDVDTFRQAMEVGEYEGVNLGVKELPGLEAFQDLDI' A
#
# COMPACT_ATOMS: atom_id res chain seq x y z
N MET A 1 -16.19 22.78 -8.12
CA MET A 1 -15.46 22.18 -9.25
C MET A 1 -15.18 20.75 -8.83
N THR A 2 -15.98 19.79 -9.30
CA THR A 2 -15.65 18.38 -9.13
C THR A 2 -14.50 18.12 -10.07
N GLU A 3 -13.27 18.08 -9.54
CA GLU A 3 -12.11 17.61 -10.29
C GLU A 3 -12.48 16.24 -10.89
N ASN A 4 -12.26 16.10 -12.20
CA ASN A 4 -12.18 14.80 -12.86
C ASN A 4 -10.95 14.10 -12.30
N THR A 5 -11.02 13.61 -11.06
CA THR A 5 -10.00 12.70 -10.57
C THR A 5 -10.20 11.42 -11.37
N PRO A 6 -9.27 11.02 -12.23
CA PRO A 6 -9.39 9.76 -12.96
C PRO A 6 -9.57 8.62 -11.95
N ASN A 7 -10.27 7.57 -12.36
CA ASN A 7 -10.36 6.36 -11.55
C ASN A 7 -8.94 5.87 -11.26
N PRO A 8 -8.66 5.37 -10.04
CA PRO A 8 -7.35 4.83 -9.73
C PRO A 8 -7.04 3.67 -10.67
N GLU A 9 -5.80 3.62 -11.14
CA GLU A 9 -5.27 2.54 -11.97
C GLU A 9 -4.21 1.76 -11.22
N LYS A 10 -4.00 0.50 -11.62
CA LYS A 10 -2.92 -0.31 -11.07
C LYS A 10 -1.59 0.42 -11.29
N ALA A 11 -0.76 0.47 -10.24
CA ALA A 11 0.50 1.19 -10.16
C ALA A 11 0.39 2.72 -10.05
N ASP A 12 -0.80 3.31 -9.91
CA ASP A 12 -0.91 4.69 -9.44
C ASP A 12 -0.27 4.83 -8.06
N GLN A 13 0.43 5.94 -7.86
CA GLN A 13 1.15 6.25 -6.63
C GLN A 13 0.73 7.62 -6.10
N TYR A 14 0.35 7.67 -4.83
CA TYR A 14 -0.05 8.88 -4.12
C TYR A 14 0.90 9.14 -2.96
N ARG A 15 1.33 10.39 -2.81
CA ARG A 15 2.14 10.83 -1.66
C ARG A 15 1.31 11.77 -0.80
N PHE A 16 1.26 11.49 0.50
CA PHE A 16 0.52 12.25 1.48
C PHE A 16 1.43 13.24 2.23
N VAL A 17 0.80 14.20 2.90
CA VAL A 17 1.50 15.30 3.60
C VAL A 17 2.31 14.83 4.81
N ASP A 18 1.96 13.68 5.37
CA ASP A 18 2.66 13.00 6.47
C ASP A 18 3.88 12.19 5.97
N GLY A 19 4.16 12.19 4.67
CA GLY A 19 5.23 11.41 4.05
C GLY A 19 4.83 9.98 3.68
N THR A 20 3.63 9.55 4.03
CA THR A 20 3.09 8.25 3.62
C THR A 20 2.98 8.18 2.09
N THR A 21 3.33 7.03 1.51
CA THR A 21 3.14 6.74 0.10
C THR A 21 2.18 5.56 -0.05
N GLU A 22 1.21 5.67 -0.94
CA GLU A 22 0.27 4.58 -1.24
C GLU A 22 0.35 4.22 -2.71
N VAL A 23 0.49 2.92 -2.99
CA VAL A 23 0.60 2.36 -4.33
C VAL A 23 -0.60 1.45 -4.58
N VAL A 24 -1.30 1.66 -5.69
CA VAL A 24 -2.45 0.84 -6.08
C VAL A 24 -1.96 -0.52 -6.60
N PHE A 25 -2.31 -1.59 -5.89
CA PHE A 25 -1.99 -2.96 -6.31
C PHE A 25 -3.04 -3.55 -7.25
N ALA A 26 -4.32 -3.32 -6.96
CA ALA A 26 -5.44 -3.80 -7.77
C ALA A 26 -6.68 -2.92 -7.62
N VAL A 27 -7.49 -2.88 -8.67
CA VAL A 27 -8.82 -2.26 -8.67
C VAL A 27 -9.81 -3.27 -9.22
N GLU A 28 -10.68 -3.79 -8.36
CA GLU A 28 -11.65 -4.84 -8.71
C GLU A 28 -13.00 -4.55 -8.05
N GLU A 29 -14.08 -4.56 -8.84
CA GLU A 29 -15.46 -4.38 -8.36
C GLU A 29 -15.67 -3.10 -7.50
N GLY A 30 -15.00 -2.01 -7.86
CA GLY A 30 -15.07 -0.74 -7.11
C GLY A 30 -14.28 -0.73 -5.80
N ARG A 31 -13.53 -1.80 -5.51
CA ARG A 31 -12.59 -1.87 -4.39
C ARG A 31 -11.18 -1.58 -4.90
N VAL A 32 -10.43 -0.82 -4.12
CA VAL A 32 -9.01 -0.52 -4.39
C VAL A 32 -8.21 -1.23 -3.31
N LEU A 33 -7.29 -2.10 -3.72
CA LEU A 33 -6.31 -2.72 -2.85
C LEU A 33 -4.99 -1.99 -3.03
N THR A 34 -4.39 -1.56 -1.93
CA THR A 34 -3.18 -0.74 -1.94
C THR A 34 -2.11 -1.29 -1.02
N PHE A 35 -0.85 -0.96 -1.31
CA PHE A 35 0.24 -1.02 -0.36
C PHE A 35 0.51 0.38 0.17
N ARG A 36 0.73 0.49 1.48
CA ARG A 36 1.03 1.77 2.13
C ARG A 36 2.40 1.70 2.79
N GLU A 37 3.30 2.56 2.34
CA GLU A 37 4.63 2.77 2.89
C GLU A 37 4.60 3.98 3.82
N TYR A 38 5.09 3.79 5.04
CA TYR A 38 5.21 4.85 6.04
C TYR A 38 6.66 5.34 6.09
N PRO A 39 6.90 6.64 6.34
CA PRO A 39 8.26 7.18 6.41
C PRO A 39 9.09 6.56 7.55
N ASP A 40 8.43 6.11 8.61
CA ASP A 40 9.04 5.43 9.75
C ASP A 40 8.02 4.56 10.52
N VAL A 41 8.53 3.75 11.44
CA VAL A 41 7.74 2.83 12.27
C VAL A 41 6.82 3.57 13.24
N ASP A 42 7.21 4.74 13.72
CA ASP A 42 6.41 5.49 14.69
C ASP A 42 5.17 6.11 14.03
N THR A 43 5.31 6.58 12.80
CA THR A 43 4.19 7.02 11.95
C THR A 43 3.24 5.86 11.66
N PHE A 44 3.76 4.67 11.36
CA PHE A 44 2.94 3.46 11.23
C PHE A 44 2.16 3.14 12.51
N ARG A 45 2.82 3.17 13.67
CA ARG A 45 2.16 2.89 14.97
C ARG A 45 1.03 3.87 15.25
N GLN A 46 1.27 5.16 15.04
CA GLN A 46 0.25 6.21 15.18
C GLN A 46 -0.94 5.95 14.25
N ALA A 47 -0.69 5.58 12.99
CA ALA A 47 -1.76 5.23 12.05
C ALA A 47 -2.58 4.00 12.50
N MET A 48 -1.94 3.04 13.18
CA MET A 48 -2.61 1.84 13.69
C MET A 48 -3.37 2.05 15.01
N GLU A 49 -3.23 3.18 15.70
CA GLU A 49 -4.03 3.49 16.90
C GLU A 49 -5.53 3.53 16.62
N VAL A 50 -5.91 3.84 15.39
CA VAL A 50 -7.31 3.87 14.92
C VAL A 50 -7.69 2.63 14.09
N GLY A 51 -6.76 1.69 13.91
CA GLY A 51 -6.96 0.47 13.15
C GLY A 51 -7.27 -0.73 14.05
N GLU A 52 -7.95 -1.73 13.50
CA GLU A 52 -8.14 -3.03 14.15
C GLU A 52 -7.25 -4.07 13.47
N TYR A 53 -6.56 -4.88 14.27
CA TYR A 53 -5.71 -5.95 13.76
C TYR A 53 -6.56 -7.19 13.46
N GLU A 54 -6.79 -7.44 12.18
CA GLU A 54 -7.60 -8.56 11.66
C GLU A 54 -6.81 -9.86 11.43
N GLY A 55 -5.53 -9.91 11.81
CA GLY A 55 -4.67 -11.08 11.64
C GLY A 55 -3.72 -11.01 10.44
N VAL A 56 -3.29 -12.18 9.96
CA VAL A 56 -2.29 -12.30 8.90
C VAL A 56 -2.93 -12.74 7.59
N ASN A 57 -2.75 -11.95 6.54
CA ASN A 57 -3.10 -12.38 5.19
C ASN A 57 -2.11 -13.46 4.71
N LEU A 58 -2.55 -14.72 4.68
CA LEU A 58 -1.70 -15.85 4.32
C LEU A 58 -1.18 -15.77 2.88
N GLY A 59 -1.98 -15.27 1.94
CA GLY A 59 -1.56 -15.12 0.54
C GLY A 59 -0.39 -14.14 0.39
N VAL A 60 -0.36 -13.07 1.20
CA VAL A 60 0.78 -12.14 1.26
C VAL A 60 1.96 -12.75 2.02
N LYS A 61 1.70 -13.48 3.11
CA LYS A 61 2.76 -14.14 3.90
C LYS A 61 3.56 -15.16 3.08
N GLU A 62 2.91 -15.80 2.12
CA GLU A 62 3.53 -16.78 1.22
C GLU A 62 4.29 -16.14 0.07
N LEU A 63 4.16 -14.82 -0.15
CA LEU A 63 4.97 -14.13 -1.13
C LEU A 63 6.46 -14.20 -0.74
N PRO A 64 7.36 -14.30 -1.72
CA PRO A 64 8.79 -14.28 -1.44
C PRO A 64 9.19 -13.02 -0.69
N GLY A 65 10.14 -13.16 0.24
CA GLY A 65 10.77 -12.04 0.92
C GLY A 65 11.58 -11.18 -0.06
N LEU A 66 12.05 -10.02 0.41
CA LEU A 66 12.85 -9.08 -0.38
C LEU A 66 14.08 -9.76 -1.00
N GLU A 67 14.65 -10.75 -0.31
CA GLU A 67 15.82 -11.52 -0.72
C GLU A 67 15.60 -12.20 -2.08
N ALA A 68 14.38 -12.64 -2.39
CA ALA A 68 14.07 -13.29 -3.66
C ALA A 68 14.08 -12.33 -4.86
N PHE A 69 14.08 -11.02 -4.62
CA PHE A 69 14.10 -9.97 -5.64
C PHE A 69 15.45 -9.26 -5.75
N GLN A 70 16.38 -9.51 -4.82
CA GLN A 70 17.72 -8.91 -4.83
C GLN A 70 18.63 -9.48 -5.93
N ASP A 71 18.37 -10.71 -6.38
CA ASP A 71 19.12 -11.37 -7.46
C ASP A 71 18.57 -11.07 -8.87
N LEU A 72 17.51 -10.26 -8.96
CA LEU A 72 16.99 -9.78 -10.22
C LEU A 72 17.69 -8.46 -10.55
N ASP A 73 18.83 -8.54 -11.24
CA ASP A 73 19.38 -7.40 -11.99
C ASP A 73 18.34 -6.97 -13.04
N ILE A 74 17.52 -5.97 -12.70
CA ILE A 74 16.57 -5.30 -13.61
C ILE A 74 17.14 -3.97 -14.08
#